data_AF-A0A9D1MKC6-F1
#
_entry.id   AF-A0A9D1MKC6-F1
#
_cell.length_a   1.000
_cell.length_b   1.000
_cell.length_c   1.000
_cell.angle_alpha   90.00
_cell.angle_beta   90.00
_cell.angle_gamma   90.00
#
_symmetry.space_group_name_H-M   'P 1'
#
loop_
_entity.id
_entity.type
_entity.pdbx_description
1 polymer ?
#
loop_
_entity_poly.entity_id
_entity_poly.type
_entity_poly.pdbx_seq_one_letter_code
_entity_poly.pdbx_strand_id
1 'polypeptide(L)'
;MLSPKTPLQTKKQLFGGATIEKKTVKRNRPITYSFRVSERERRIIDEKVKTSGLSRTDFLIRALTDKPVSVIANGGEILQELKRQGNNLNQAVRNCYFYPDEKDKVLSAAAECKRAYRTLLSVLGEN
;
A
#
# COMPACT_ATOMS: atom_id res chain seq x y z
N MET A 1 -2.83 27.19 -3.07
CA MET A 1 -4.01 27.97 -3.52
C MET A 1 -5.13 27.79 -2.51
N LEU A 2 -5.60 28.86 -1.88
CA LEU A 2 -6.74 28.83 -0.95
C LEU A 2 -8.04 28.67 -1.75
N SER A 3 -8.78 27.57 -1.54
CA SER A 3 -10.11 27.42 -2.13
C SER A 3 -11.10 28.46 -1.57
N PRO A 4 -12.08 28.93 -2.37
CA PRO A 4 -13.06 29.93 -1.93
C PRO A 4 -13.88 29.43 -0.73
N LYS A 5 -14.14 30.32 0.24
CA LYS A 5 -15.00 30.03 1.39
C LYS A 5 -16.47 30.00 0.91
N THR A 6 -17.05 28.81 0.85
CA THR A 6 -18.48 28.61 0.55
C THR A 6 -19.37 29.31 1.62
N PRO A 7 -20.46 30.01 1.23
CA PRO A 7 -21.35 30.67 2.18
C PRO A 7 -22.06 29.68 3.13
N LEU A 8 -22.19 30.04 4.40
CA LEU A 8 -22.92 29.25 5.40
C LEU A 8 -24.42 29.23 5.04
N GLN A 9 -24.98 28.04 4.82
CA GLN A 9 -26.42 27.86 4.73
C GLN A 9 -27.04 27.77 6.13
N THR A 10 -27.79 28.81 6.52
CA THR A 10 -28.52 28.86 7.80
C THR A 10 -29.85 28.10 7.67
N LYS A 11 -29.92 26.86 8.14
CA LYS A 11 -31.20 26.14 8.28
C LYS A 11 -31.94 26.63 9.53
N LYS A 12 -33.04 27.37 9.36
CA LYS A 12 -33.99 27.67 10.43
C LYS A 12 -34.90 26.44 10.66
N GLN A 13 -34.92 25.91 11.89
CA GLN A 13 -35.95 24.96 12.32
C GLN A 13 -36.74 25.60 13.46
N LEU A 14 -38.07 25.67 13.33
CA LEU A 14 -38.96 26.12 14.39
C LEU A 14 -39.21 24.99 15.38
N PHE A 15 -38.88 25.20 16.65
CA PHE A 15 -39.41 24.42 17.77
C PHE A 15 -39.98 25.41 18.79
N GLY A 16 -41.28 25.31 19.08
CA GLY A 16 -41.91 25.97 20.23
C GLY A 16 -41.79 27.51 20.28
N GLY A 17 -41.84 28.21 19.15
CA GLY A 17 -41.91 29.69 19.12
C GLY A 17 -40.64 30.45 19.48
N ALA A 18 -39.53 29.78 19.84
CA ALA A 18 -38.23 30.42 20.02
C ALA A 18 -37.35 30.17 18.78
N THR A 19 -36.88 31.24 18.14
CA THR A 19 -35.84 31.14 17.09
C THR A 19 -34.51 30.84 17.76
N ILE A 20 -34.18 29.56 17.93
CA ILE A 20 -32.83 29.16 18.35
C ILE A 20 -31.95 29.16 17.11
N GLU A 21 -31.12 30.19 16.95
CA GLU A 21 -30.05 30.19 15.97
C GLU A 21 -29.07 29.07 16.32
N LYS A 22 -29.21 27.90 15.68
CA LYS A 22 -28.17 26.86 15.71
C LYS A 22 -26.96 27.39 14.95
N LYS A 23 -26.06 28.09 15.66
CA LYS A 23 -24.72 28.40 15.15
C LYS A 23 -24.03 27.09 14.78
N THR A 24 -23.98 26.79 13.48
CA THR A 24 -23.23 25.66 12.97
C THR A 24 -21.74 25.99 13.09
N VAL A 25 -21.11 25.48 14.15
CA VAL A 25 -19.67 25.62 14.36
C VAL A 25 -18.94 25.00 13.18
N LYS A 26 -18.13 25.79 12.49
CA LYS A 26 -17.27 25.32 11.40
C LYS A 26 -16.16 24.44 11.98
N ARG A 27 -16.31 23.12 11.83
CA ARG A 27 -15.34 22.13 12.30
C ARG A 27 -14.17 21.99 11.33
N ASN A 28 -12.96 21.80 11.85
CA ASN A 28 -11.77 21.54 11.03
C ASN A 28 -11.84 20.17 10.32
N ARG A 29 -12.47 19.18 10.95
CA ARG A 29 -12.71 17.83 10.38
C ARG A 29 -14.23 17.56 10.35
N PRO A 30 -14.94 17.90 9.25
CA PRO A 30 -16.40 17.79 9.19
C PRO A 30 -16.93 16.41 8.75
N ILE A 31 -16.07 15.55 8.21
CA ILE A 31 -16.44 14.22 7.68
C ILE A 31 -16.18 13.14 8.75
N THR A 32 -17.15 12.25 8.95
CA THR A 32 -17.04 11.11 9.87
C THR A 32 -16.81 9.82 9.09
N TYR A 33 -15.76 9.08 9.45
CA TYR A 33 -15.56 7.68 9.05
C TYR A 33 -15.91 6.76 10.22
N SER A 34 -16.79 5.80 10.00
CA SER A 34 -17.20 4.80 11.00
C SER A 34 -17.06 3.39 10.45
N PHE A 35 -16.46 2.49 11.21
CA PHE A 35 -16.36 1.07 10.89
C PHE A 35 -16.66 0.23 12.14
N ARG A 36 -17.15 -0.99 11.93
CA ARG A 36 -17.42 -1.94 13.00
C ARG A 36 -16.14 -2.69 13.34
N VAL A 37 -15.95 -2.99 14.62
CA VAL A 37 -14.83 -3.78 15.14
C VAL A 37 -15.34 -4.80 16.14
N SER A 38 -14.67 -5.94 16.19
CA SER A 38 -14.80 -6.88 17.30
C SER A 38 -14.18 -6.33 18.58
N GLU A 39 -14.53 -6.94 19.70
CA GLU A 39 -13.95 -6.62 21.01
C GLU A 39 -12.42 -6.78 21.03
N ARG A 40 -11.91 -7.83 20.35
CA ARG A 40 -10.46 -8.07 20.22
C ARG A 40 -9.77 -6.95 19.45
N GLU A 41 -10.31 -6.55 18.30
CA GLU A 41 -9.75 -5.47 17.48
C GLU A 41 -9.76 -4.14 18.23
N ARG A 42 -10.84 -3.85 18.97
CA ARG A 42 -10.94 -2.65 19.80
C ARG A 42 -9.81 -2.57 20.82
N ARG A 43 -9.54 -3.65 21.57
CA ARG A 43 -8.45 -3.69 22.57
C ARG A 43 -7.09 -3.39 21.94
N ILE A 44 -6.80 -4.01 20.80
CA ILE A 44 -5.54 -3.80 20.06
C ILE A 44 -5.42 -2.35 19.61
N ILE A 45 -6.49 -1.74 19.09
CA ILE A 45 -6.49 -0.33 18.68
C ILE A 45 -6.26 0.57 19.89
N ASP A 46 -6.98 0.34 20.99
CA ASP A 46 -6.89 1.18 22.19
C ASP A 46 -5.50 1.11 22.84
N GLU A 47 -4.87 -0.07 22.89
CA GLU A 47 -3.48 -0.24 23.35
C GLU A 47 -2.48 0.51 22.47
N LYS A 48 -2.65 0.47 21.14
CA LYS A 48 -1.79 1.19 20.19
C LYS A 48 -1.97 2.70 20.30
N VAL A 49 -3.21 3.17 20.45
CA VAL A 49 -3.51 4.59 20.69
C VAL A 49 -2.82 5.04 21.99
N LYS A 50 -2.98 4.29 23.08
CA LYS A 50 -2.34 4.58 24.37
C LYS A 50 -0.82 4.66 24.25
N THR A 51 -0.21 3.69 23.58
CA THR A 51 1.24 3.63 23.37
C THR A 51 1.74 4.78 22.50
N SER A 52 0.94 5.25 21.55
CA SER A 52 1.33 6.33 20.63
C SER A 52 1.36 7.73 21.24
N GLY A 53 0.65 7.95 22.36
CA GLY A 53 0.46 9.30 22.93
C GLY A 53 -0.42 10.24 22.09
N LEU A 54 -0.98 9.78 20.97
CA LEU A 54 -1.84 10.57 20.09
C LEU A 54 -3.32 10.48 20.51
N SER A 55 -4.11 11.45 20.06
CA SER A 55 -5.56 11.29 20.05
C SER A 55 -5.93 10.10 19.16
N ARG A 56 -7.00 9.37 19.50
CA ARG A 56 -7.48 8.26 18.66
C ARG A 56 -7.73 8.68 17.21
N THR A 57 -8.21 9.90 16.98
CA THR A 57 -8.43 10.45 15.64
C THR A 57 -7.12 10.65 14.90
N ASP A 58 -6.12 11.28 15.52
CA ASP A 58 -4.84 11.54 14.86
C ASP A 58 -4.05 10.25 14.65
N PHE A 59 -4.12 9.31 15.61
CA PHE A 59 -3.55 7.97 15.48
C PHE A 59 -4.11 7.24 14.26
N LEU A 60 -5.44 7.19 14.12
CA LEU A 60 -6.07 6.48 13.00
C LEU A 60 -5.76 7.14 11.66
N ILE A 61 -5.78 8.48 11.59
CA ILE A 61 -5.42 9.20 10.37
C ILE A 61 -3.98 8.87 9.98
N ARG A 62 -3.03 9.08 10.90
CA ARG A 62 -1.59 8.78 10.72
C ARG A 62 -1.38 7.33 10.25
N ALA A 63 -1.99 6.37 10.96
CA ALA A 63 -1.87 4.95 10.65
C ALA A 63 -2.41 4.56 9.26
N LEU A 64 -3.43 5.27 8.77
CA LEU A 64 -4.05 5.03 7.46
C LEU A 64 -3.37 5.81 6.33
N THR A 65 -2.79 6.98 6.60
CA THR A 65 -2.21 7.86 5.57
C THR A 65 -0.72 7.66 5.36
N ASP A 66 0.02 7.25 6.39
CA ASP A 66 1.48 7.15 6.30
C ASP A 66 1.98 5.91 5.56
N LYS A 67 1.13 4.91 5.42
CA LYS A 67 1.49 3.66 4.76
C LYS A 67 1.19 3.80 3.27
N PRO A 68 2.21 3.79 2.39
CA PRO A 68 1.96 3.80 0.96
C PRO A 68 1.19 2.53 0.58
N VAL A 69 0.03 2.71 -0.04
CA VAL A 69 -0.70 1.59 -0.66
C VAL A 69 0.03 1.24 -1.95
N SER A 70 0.87 0.20 -1.90
CA SER A 70 1.62 -0.27 -3.04
C SER A 70 0.81 -1.32 -3.79
N VAL A 71 0.42 -0.99 -5.01
CA VAL A 71 -0.19 -1.96 -5.94
C VAL A 71 0.89 -2.40 -6.90
N ILE A 72 1.23 -3.68 -6.86
CA ILE A 72 2.12 -4.28 -7.86
C ILE A 72 1.26 -4.57 -9.09
N ALA A 73 1.28 -3.64 -10.04
CA ALA A 73 0.70 -3.87 -11.36
C ALA A 73 1.30 -5.15 -11.96
N ASN A 74 0.46 -5.98 -12.58
CA ASN A 74 0.87 -7.24 -13.23
C ASN A 74 1.52 -8.27 -12.28
N GLY A 75 1.27 -8.21 -10.97
CA GLY A 75 1.87 -9.14 -10.00
C GLY A 75 1.64 -10.62 -10.32
N GLY A 76 0.49 -10.97 -10.93
CA GLY A 76 0.21 -12.33 -11.40
C GLY A 76 1.13 -12.77 -12.54
N GLU A 77 1.38 -11.90 -13.52
CA GLU A 77 2.28 -12.17 -14.65
C GLU A 77 3.73 -12.29 -14.18
N ILE A 78 4.16 -11.40 -13.27
CA ILE A 78 5.47 -11.46 -12.65
C ILE A 78 5.66 -12.80 -11.92
N LEU A 79 4.66 -13.24 -11.17
CA LEU A 79 4.72 -14.53 -10.45
C LEU A 79 4.78 -15.72 -11.42
N GLN A 80 4.02 -15.69 -12.52
CA GLN A 80 4.08 -16.71 -13.56
C GLN A 80 5.47 -16.78 -14.19
N GLU A 81 6.07 -15.64 -14.48
CA GLU A 81 7.40 -15.56 -15.09
C GLU A 81 8.49 -16.06 -14.13
N LEU A 82 8.42 -15.70 -12.85
CA LEU A 82 9.33 -16.22 -11.82
C LEU A 82 9.25 -17.75 -11.71
N LYS A 83 8.03 -18.32 -11.76
CA LYS A 83 7.84 -19.77 -11.76
C LYS A 83 8.47 -20.42 -12.99
N ARG A 84 8.32 -19.81 -14.18
CA ARG A 84 8.93 -20.29 -15.42
C ARG A 84 10.46 -20.30 -15.33
N GLN A 85 11.05 -19.21 -14.84
CA GLN A 85 12.50 -19.11 -14.64
C GLN A 85 13.03 -20.15 -13.64
N GLY A 86 12.32 -20.37 -12.53
CA GLY A 86 12.67 -21.41 -11.55
C GLY A 86 12.64 -22.83 -12.15
N ASN A 87 11.65 -23.12 -12.99
CA ASN A 87 11.57 -24.40 -13.69
C ASN A 87 12.74 -24.59 -14.67
N ASN A 88 13.08 -23.56 -15.44
CA ASN A 88 14.21 -23.59 -16.37
C ASN A 88 15.54 -23.82 -15.62
N LEU A 89 15.73 -23.16 -14.48
CA LEU A 89 16.91 -23.38 -13.64
C LEU A 89 16.99 -24.83 -13.13
N ASN A 90 15.87 -25.39 -12.65
CA ASN A 90 15.82 -26.78 -12.22
C ASN A 90 16.18 -27.75 -13.34
N GLN A 91 15.74 -27.48 -14.56
CA GLN A 91 16.11 -28.29 -15.73
C GLN A 91 17.60 -28.18 -16.05
N ALA A 92 18.15 -26.97 -16.07
CA ALA A 92 19.58 -26.74 -16.33
C ALA A 92 20.47 -27.46 -15.31
N VAL A 93 20.10 -27.42 -14.02
CA VAL A 93 20.83 -28.13 -12.95
C VAL A 93 20.79 -29.64 -13.15
N ARG A 94 19.61 -30.21 -13.46
CA ARG A 94 19.49 -31.65 -13.78
C ARG A 94 20.35 -32.02 -14.97
N ASN A 95 20.34 -31.22 -16.04
CA ASN A 95 21.14 -31.50 -17.24
C ASN A 95 22.63 -31.48 -16.93
N CYS A 96 23.12 -30.51 -16.14
CA CYS A 96 24.52 -30.49 -15.72
C CYS A 96 24.93 -31.69 -14.86
N TYR A 97 24.00 -32.27 -14.09
CA TYR A 97 24.25 -33.44 -13.26
C TYR A 97 24.32 -34.74 -14.08
N PHE A 98 23.43 -34.91 -15.06
CA PHE A 98 23.33 -36.13 -15.87
C PHE A 98 24.17 -36.10 -17.15
N TYR A 99 24.55 -34.92 -17.65
CA TYR A 99 25.30 -34.71 -18.90
C TYR A 99 26.46 -33.73 -18.67
N PRO A 100 27.53 -34.15 -17.98
CA PRO A 100 28.63 -33.27 -17.57
C PRO A 100 29.39 -32.64 -18.74
N ASP A 101 29.41 -33.26 -19.92
CA ASP A 101 30.05 -32.72 -21.13
C ASP A 101 29.34 -31.48 -21.69
N GLU A 102 28.10 -31.22 -21.27
CA GLU A 102 27.33 -30.02 -21.66
C GLU A 102 27.40 -28.90 -20.60
N LYS A 103 28.02 -29.17 -19.45
CA LYS A 103 28.09 -28.24 -18.31
C LYS A 103 28.66 -26.88 -18.70
N ASP A 104 29.73 -26.85 -19.48
CA ASP A 104 30.38 -25.59 -19.88
C ASP A 104 29.49 -24.73 -20.79
N LYS A 105 28.68 -25.38 -21.64
CA LYS A 105 27.69 -24.69 -22.49
C LYS A 105 26.58 -24.06 -21.64
N VAL A 106 26.08 -24.80 -20.65
CA VAL A 106 25.05 -24.31 -19.72
C VAL A 106 25.58 -23.15 -18.87
N LEU A 107 26.82 -23.25 -18.36
CA LEU A 107 27.46 -22.19 -17.60
C LEU A 107 27.70 -20.93 -18.44
N SER A 108 28.11 -21.08 -19.70
CA SER A 108 28.25 -19.97 -20.63
C SER A 108 26.92 -19.26 -20.85
N ALA A 109 25.84 -19.99 -21.15
CA ALA A 109 24.49 -19.44 -21.31
C ALA A 109 24.02 -18.67 -20.06
N ALA A 110 24.24 -19.24 -18.87
CA ALA A 110 23.91 -18.57 -17.62
C ALA A 110 24.70 -17.27 -17.41
N ALA A 111 25.96 -17.23 -17.82
CA ALA A 111 26.78 -16.01 -17.77
C ALA A 111 26.24 -14.92 -18.70
N GLU A 112 25.73 -15.28 -19.89
CA GLU A 112 25.12 -14.34 -20.83
C GLU A 112 23.83 -13.74 -20.27
N CYS A 113 22.95 -14.58 -19.72
CA CYS A 113 21.73 -14.13 -19.04
C CYS A 113 22.06 -13.15 -17.90
N LYS A 114 23.11 -13.43 -17.12
CA LYS A 114 23.56 -12.53 -16.04
C LYS A 114 24.08 -11.20 -16.56
N ARG A 115 24.76 -11.17 -17.72
CA ARG A 115 25.17 -9.93 -18.38
C ARG A 115 23.97 -9.11 -18.83
N ALA A 116 23.02 -9.75 -19.54
CA ALA A 116 21.79 -9.10 -19.99
C ALA A 116 20.97 -8.51 -18.82
N TYR A 117 20.84 -9.26 -17.72
CA TYR A 117 20.16 -8.78 -16.52
C TYR A 117 20.85 -7.55 -15.91
N ARG A 118 22.19 -7.55 -15.82
CA ARG A 118 22.95 -6.39 -15.32
C ARG A 118 22.74 -5.16 -16.18
N THR A 119 22.71 -5.31 -17.51
CA THR A 119 22.41 -4.21 -18.43
C THR A 119 21.00 -3.65 -18.22
N LEU A 120 19.99 -4.52 -18.06
CA LEU A 120 18.62 -4.09 -17.76
C LEU A 120 18.57 -3.37 -16.40
N LEU A 121 19.24 -3.90 -15.39
CA LEU A 121 19.28 -3.29 -14.07
C LEU A 121 19.95 -1.91 -14.07
N SER A 122 21.02 -1.72 -14.85
CA SER A 122 21.64 -0.39 -14.97
C SER A 122 20.74 0.62 -15.68
N VAL A 123 19.99 0.19 -16.71
CA VAL A 123 19.04 1.06 -17.41
C VAL A 123 17.83 1.41 -16.53
N LEU A 124 17.39 0.49 -15.68
CA LEU A 124 16.26 0.70 -14.77
C LEU A 124 16.63 1.38 -13.45
N GLY A 125 17.90 1.33 -13.05
CA GLY A 125 18.42 1.83 -11.77
C GLY A 125 18.88 3.29 -11.78
N GLU A 126 18.85 3.99 -12.92
CA GLU A 126 19.03 5.44 -12.99
C GLU A 126 17.68 6.15 -12.91
N ASN A 127 17.21 6.37 -11.68
CA ASN A 127 16.32 7.46 -11.26
C ASN A 127 16.45 7.66 -9.74
#